data_AF-A0AB37HYK8-F1
#
_entry.id   AF-A0AB37HYK8-F1
#
_cell.length_a   1.000
_cell.length_b   1.000
_cell.length_c   1.000
_cell.angle_alpha   90.00
_cell.angle_beta   90.00
_cell.angle_gamma   90.00
#
_symmetry.space_group_name_H-M   'P 1'
#
loop_
_entity.id
_entity.type
_entity.pdbx_description
1 polymer ?
#
loop_
_entity_poly.entity_id
_entity_poly.type
_entity_poly.pdbx_seq_one_letter_code
_entity_poly.pdbx_strand_id
1 'polypeptide(L)'
;MIELSDFDAITTPKQLLQYEIDIALRARFGRPNDVTAPRVFGRGIAHLTAGGVHNSMRRTDQRTASEDKSSDLRTPIDCSLEELLLRAGPSTHARAGLPLDLVRWGDLFVRHEVSFAEEIARRKVPRAELLPAVVHSDFNDIAPAIRERVTAAGISATEVTETLGGVGLLQLVESLPTRRVTNALRVSKHIHPRPHQKWKANDFIDVVQLPVHAVYCDVVFAEQQWVRALTREKDGRLDERFDTKLIFEPEQLVEVLVAASL
;
A
#
# COMPACT_ATOMS: atom_id res chain seq x y z
N MET A 1 -6.14 -2.05 21.12
CA MET A 1 -6.06 -2.26 19.66
C MET A 1 -7.12 -3.25 19.20
N ILE A 2 -7.13 -4.50 19.69
CA ILE A 2 -8.14 -5.50 19.28
C ILE A 2 -9.58 -5.03 19.51
N GLU A 3 -9.87 -4.43 20.67
CA GLU A 3 -11.20 -3.91 21.02
C GLU A 3 -11.67 -2.77 20.10
N LEU A 4 -10.74 -2.05 19.47
CA LEU A 4 -11.04 -0.91 18.59
C LEU A 4 -11.02 -1.32 17.12
N SER A 5 -10.14 -2.23 16.72
CA SER A 5 -10.02 -2.64 15.33
C SER A 5 -10.91 -3.83 14.99
N ASP A 6 -11.36 -4.62 15.95
CA ASP A 6 -12.11 -5.88 15.75
C ASP A 6 -11.49 -6.81 14.68
N PHE A 7 -10.15 -6.79 14.59
CA PHE A 7 -9.37 -7.43 13.53
C PHE A 7 -9.71 -6.99 12.10
N ASP A 8 -10.42 -5.88 11.89
CA ASP A 8 -10.57 -5.27 10.58
C ASP A 8 -9.20 -4.92 10.00
N ALA A 9 -9.04 -5.27 8.73
CA ALA A 9 -7.80 -5.21 8.02
C ALA A 9 -8.02 -4.64 6.61
N ILE A 10 -7.07 -3.81 6.17
CA ILE A 10 -7.01 -3.33 4.81
C ILE A 10 -6.04 -4.19 3.99
N THR A 11 -6.36 -4.40 2.72
CA THR A 11 -5.53 -5.17 1.79
C THR A 11 -4.13 -4.58 1.64
N THR A 12 -3.17 -5.39 1.20
CA THR A 12 -1.78 -4.93 1.03
C THR A 12 -1.58 -4.11 -0.26
N PRO A 13 -0.58 -3.21 -0.29
CA PRO A 13 -0.22 -2.47 -1.49
C PRO A 13 0.07 -3.36 -2.70
N LYS A 14 0.63 -4.56 -2.47
CA LYS A 14 0.96 -5.52 -3.54
C LYS A 14 -0.30 -6.00 -4.27
N GLN A 15 -1.37 -6.30 -3.55
CA GLN A 15 -2.64 -6.75 -4.14
C GLN A 15 -3.33 -5.62 -4.92
N LEU A 16 -3.27 -4.40 -4.40
CA LEU A 16 -3.83 -3.22 -5.07
C LEU A 16 -3.06 -2.83 -6.32
N LEU A 17 -1.73 -2.92 -6.28
CA LEU A 17 -0.87 -2.53 -7.41
C LEU A 17 -1.26 -3.25 -8.71
N GLN A 18 -1.53 -4.56 -8.65
CA GLN A 18 -1.93 -5.32 -9.84
C GLN A 18 -3.25 -4.81 -10.42
N TYR A 19 -4.23 -4.54 -9.55
CA TYR A 19 -5.52 -3.98 -9.93
C TYR A 19 -5.41 -2.57 -10.52
N GLU A 20 -4.64 -1.69 -9.88
CA GLU A 20 -4.43 -0.32 -10.36
C GLU A 20 -3.74 -0.31 -11.73
N ILE A 21 -2.77 -1.20 -11.95
CA ILE A 21 -2.12 -1.36 -13.25
C ILE A 21 -3.15 -1.81 -14.28
N ASP A 22 -4.01 -2.78 -13.98
CA ASP A 22 -5.03 -3.23 -14.92
C ASP A 22 -6.02 -2.13 -15.29
N ILE A 23 -6.46 -1.32 -14.32
CA ILE A 23 -7.30 -0.14 -14.56
C ILE A 23 -6.59 0.88 -15.46
N ALA A 24 -5.30 1.15 -15.18
CA ALA A 24 -4.51 2.08 -15.99
C ALA A 24 -4.29 1.56 -17.42
N LEU A 25 -3.98 0.26 -17.58
CA LEU A 25 -3.85 -0.37 -18.90
C LEU A 25 -5.18 -0.33 -19.65
N ARG A 26 -6.30 -0.62 -18.98
CA ARG A 26 -7.64 -0.56 -19.59
C ARG A 26 -7.96 0.85 -20.09
N ALA A 27 -7.61 1.89 -19.32
CA ALA A 27 -7.80 3.27 -19.73
C ALA A 27 -6.96 3.67 -20.95
N ARG A 28 -5.79 3.05 -21.17
CA ARG A 28 -4.87 3.40 -22.26
C ARG A 28 -5.00 2.53 -23.51
N PHE A 29 -5.28 1.25 -23.34
CA PHE A 29 -5.29 0.23 -24.40
C PHE A 29 -6.64 -0.45 -24.58
N GLY A 30 -7.64 -0.10 -23.76
CA GLY A 30 -8.93 -0.79 -23.72
C GLY A 30 -8.87 -2.20 -23.11
N ARG A 31 -7.71 -2.63 -22.58
CA ARG A 31 -7.45 -3.99 -22.09
C ARG A 31 -6.72 -3.98 -20.74
N PRO A 32 -6.99 -4.94 -19.83
CA PRO A 32 -7.89 -6.09 -20.01
C PRO A 32 -9.37 -5.70 -19.96
N ASN A 33 -10.22 -6.53 -20.59
CA ASN A 33 -11.68 -6.29 -20.67
C ASN A 33 -12.34 -6.45 -19.29
N ASP A 34 -11.90 -7.46 -18.56
CA ASP A 34 -12.39 -7.78 -17.23
C ASP A 34 -11.31 -7.43 -16.20
N VAL A 35 -11.63 -6.49 -15.32
CA VAL A 35 -10.79 -6.12 -14.18
C VAL A 35 -11.57 -6.48 -12.93
N THR A 36 -11.02 -7.38 -12.11
CA THR A 36 -11.64 -7.75 -10.84
C THR A 36 -11.15 -6.81 -9.76
N ALA A 37 -12.06 -6.02 -9.17
CA ALA A 37 -11.74 -5.19 -8.04
C ALA A 37 -11.37 -6.06 -6.83
N PRO A 38 -10.20 -5.83 -6.19
CA PRO A 38 -9.82 -6.57 -5.00
C PRO A 38 -10.74 -6.17 -3.85
N ARG A 39 -10.97 -7.11 -2.93
CA ARG A 39 -11.62 -6.79 -1.65
C ARG A 39 -10.65 -5.93 -0.83
N VAL A 40 -10.93 -4.63 -0.73
CA VAL A 40 -10.07 -3.69 -0.01
C VAL A 40 -10.13 -3.95 1.50
N PHE A 41 -11.33 -4.01 2.06
CA PHE A 41 -11.56 -4.23 3.48
C PHE A 41 -11.94 -5.68 3.78
N GLY A 42 -11.32 -6.25 4.81
CA GLY A 42 -11.60 -7.59 5.28
C GLY A 42 -11.17 -7.73 6.72
N ARG A 43 -10.95 -8.98 7.15
CA ARG A 43 -10.71 -9.29 8.55
C ARG A 43 -9.51 -10.22 8.70
N GLY A 44 -8.68 -9.91 9.67
CA GLY A 44 -7.64 -10.77 10.16
C GLY A 44 -6.46 -10.98 9.21
N ILE A 45 -5.57 -11.88 9.61
CA ILE A 45 -4.31 -12.14 8.91
C ILE A 45 -4.51 -12.88 7.58
N ALA A 46 -5.60 -13.65 7.48
CA ALA A 46 -5.98 -14.30 6.23
C ALA A 46 -6.26 -13.25 5.14
N HIS A 47 -6.91 -12.14 5.47
CA HIS A 47 -7.13 -11.04 4.53
C HIS A 47 -5.82 -10.36 4.12
N LEU A 48 -4.97 -10.01 5.11
CA LEU A 48 -3.67 -9.38 4.88
C LEU A 48 -2.72 -10.21 4.01
N THR A 49 -2.83 -11.54 4.09
CA THR A 49 -1.93 -12.46 3.37
C THR A 49 -2.52 -12.99 2.07
N ALA A 50 -3.68 -12.49 1.65
CA ALA A 50 -4.43 -13.04 0.51
C ALA A 50 -4.72 -14.56 0.65
N GLY A 51 -4.90 -15.02 1.89
CA GLY A 51 -5.00 -16.44 2.22
C GLY A 51 -3.68 -17.19 2.28
N GLY A 52 -2.52 -16.52 2.16
CA GLY A 52 -1.20 -17.17 2.24
C GLY A 52 -0.91 -17.79 3.62
N VAL A 53 -1.50 -17.24 4.68
CA VAL A 53 -1.53 -17.89 6.00
C VAL A 53 -2.88 -18.58 6.15
N HIS A 54 -2.86 -19.91 6.01
CA HIS A 54 -3.95 -20.75 6.47
C HIS A 54 -3.66 -21.15 7.92
N ASN A 55 -4.65 -21.00 8.81
CA ASN A 55 -4.58 -21.59 10.14
C ASN A 55 -4.27 -23.08 9.99
N SER A 56 -3.04 -23.48 10.32
CA SER A 56 -2.53 -24.85 10.21
C SER A 56 -3.23 -25.83 11.15
N MET A 57 -4.24 -25.38 11.91
CA MET A 57 -5.23 -26.25 12.54
C MET A 57 -6.27 -26.83 11.56
N ARG A 58 -6.18 -26.56 10.24
CA ARG A 58 -6.74 -27.46 9.22
C ARG A 58 -5.92 -28.75 9.19
N ARG A 59 -5.98 -29.52 10.28
CA ARG A 59 -5.67 -30.95 10.19
C ARG A 59 -6.76 -31.52 9.28
N THR A 60 -6.34 -32.08 8.16
CA THR A 60 -7.14 -32.90 7.24
C THR A 60 -7.65 -34.14 7.97
N ASP A 61 -8.53 -33.98 8.95
CA ASP A 61 -9.41 -35.05 9.35
C ASP A 61 -10.67 -34.89 8.50
N GLN A 62 -10.67 -35.60 7.38
CA GLN A 62 -11.89 -36.06 6.73
C GLN A 62 -12.69 -36.88 7.75
N ARG A 63 -13.39 -36.19 8.64
CA ARG A 63 -14.51 -36.74 9.39
C ARG A 63 -15.64 -35.75 9.21
N THR A 64 -16.49 -36.08 8.26
CA THR A 64 -17.92 -35.80 8.22
C THR A 64 -18.44 -35.16 9.51
N ALA A 65 -18.33 -33.83 9.60
CA ALA A 65 -18.93 -33.05 10.66
C ALA A 65 -20.09 -32.27 10.04
N SER A 66 -21.28 -32.58 10.52
CA SER A 66 -22.55 -31.95 10.17
C SER A 66 -22.44 -30.43 10.03
N GLU A 67 -23.00 -29.88 8.96
CA GLU A 67 -22.83 -28.51 8.49
C GLU A 67 -23.34 -27.40 9.45
N ASP A 68 -23.96 -27.71 10.59
CA ASP A 68 -24.69 -26.71 11.38
C ASP A 68 -24.01 -26.20 12.67
N LYS A 69 -22.83 -26.68 13.05
CA LYS A 69 -22.14 -26.22 14.29
C LYS A 69 -20.68 -25.81 14.12
N SER A 70 -20.19 -25.86 12.89
CA SER A 70 -18.79 -25.57 12.59
C SER A 70 -18.49 -24.07 12.44
N SER A 71 -19.49 -23.20 12.23
CA SER A 71 -19.27 -21.75 12.09
C SER A 71 -18.96 -21.07 13.41
N ASP A 72 -19.65 -21.45 14.50
CA ASP A 72 -19.55 -20.77 15.80
C ASP A 72 -18.24 -21.01 16.54
N LEU A 73 -17.55 -22.13 16.26
CA LEU A 73 -16.25 -22.44 16.86
C LEU A 73 -15.06 -21.93 16.04
N ARG A 74 -15.26 -21.45 14.81
CA ARG A 74 -14.18 -20.92 13.95
C ARG A 74 -13.74 -19.53 14.40
N THR A 75 -14.69 -18.64 14.68
CA THR A 75 -14.46 -17.25 15.09
C THR A 75 -13.61 -17.12 16.36
N PRO A 76 -13.84 -17.91 17.45
CA PRO A 76 -13.05 -17.79 18.68
C PRO A 76 -11.61 -18.31 18.54
N ILE A 77 -11.39 -19.35 17.73
CA ILE A 77 -10.07 -19.97 17.52
C ILE A 77 -9.19 -19.05 16.64
N ASP A 78 -9.78 -18.47 15.60
CA ASP A 78 -9.09 -17.54 14.71
C ASP A 78 -8.67 -16.27 15.49
N CYS A 79 -9.53 -15.73 16.35
CA CYS A 79 -9.18 -14.59 17.21
C CYS A 79 -8.03 -14.91 18.19
N SER A 80 -8.04 -16.09 18.81
CA SER A 80 -7.01 -16.48 19.79
C SER A 80 -5.64 -16.66 19.14
N LEU A 81 -5.61 -17.22 17.92
CA LEU A 81 -4.36 -17.39 17.17
C LEU A 81 -3.85 -16.05 16.63
N GLU A 82 -4.73 -15.16 16.17
CA GLU A 82 -4.35 -13.82 15.75
C GLU A 82 -3.84 -12.97 16.92
N GLU A 83 -4.47 -13.04 18.08
CA GLU A 83 -3.97 -12.42 19.31
C GLU A 83 -2.58 -12.95 19.70
N LEU A 84 -2.38 -14.27 19.56
CA LEU A 84 -1.08 -14.90 19.81
C LEU A 84 -0.02 -14.42 18.81
N LEU A 85 -0.35 -14.33 17.52
CA LEU A 85 0.55 -13.83 16.49
C LEU A 85 0.89 -12.35 16.70
N LEU A 86 -0.09 -11.50 17.05
CA LEU A 86 0.17 -10.09 17.38
C LEU A 86 1.14 -9.90 18.55
N ARG A 87 1.16 -10.86 19.49
CA ARG A 87 2.09 -10.87 20.64
C ARG A 87 3.37 -11.66 20.38
N ALA A 88 3.47 -12.32 19.22
CA ALA A 88 4.51 -13.28 18.96
C ALA A 88 5.83 -12.62 18.54
N GLY A 89 6.95 -13.26 18.88
CA GLY A 89 8.27 -12.86 18.38
C GLY A 89 8.51 -13.28 16.92
N PRO A 90 9.57 -12.78 16.26
CA PRO A 90 9.91 -13.10 14.86
C PRO A 90 10.04 -14.60 14.56
N SER A 91 10.52 -15.39 15.52
CA SER A 91 10.69 -16.86 15.38
C SER A 91 9.36 -17.61 15.31
N THR A 92 8.35 -17.15 16.05
CA THR A 92 7.00 -17.71 16.02
C THR A 92 6.27 -17.32 14.73
N HIS A 93 6.45 -16.08 14.27
CA HIS A 93 5.96 -15.64 12.96
C HIS A 93 6.53 -16.49 11.82
N ALA A 94 7.85 -16.69 11.79
CA ALA A 94 8.49 -17.54 10.80
C ALA A 94 7.93 -18.97 10.80
N ARG A 95 7.65 -19.53 11.98
CA ARG A 95 7.01 -20.85 12.13
C ARG A 95 5.57 -20.89 11.63
N ALA A 96 4.86 -19.78 11.70
CA ALA A 96 3.51 -19.61 11.16
C ALA A 96 3.49 -19.30 9.65
N GLY A 97 4.63 -19.33 8.96
CA GLY A 97 4.72 -18.99 7.54
C GLY A 97 4.72 -17.48 7.25
N LEU A 98 4.93 -16.65 8.27
CA LEU A 98 5.06 -15.20 8.18
C LEU A 98 6.52 -14.83 8.40
N PRO A 99 7.39 -14.90 7.37
CA PRO A 99 8.73 -14.36 7.48
C PRO A 99 8.62 -12.83 7.55
N LEU A 100 8.48 -12.29 8.76
CA LEU A 100 8.51 -10.86 9.03
C LEU A 100 9.97 -10.37 8.96
N ASP A 101 10.57 -10.42 7.78
CA ASP A 101 11.90 -9.84 7.53
C ASP A 101 11.82 -8.31 7.35
N LEU A 102 10.87 -7.67 8.04
CA LEU A 102 10.55 -6.23 7.92
C LEU A 102 11.77 -5.36 8.23
N VAL A 103 12.64 -5.80 9.15
CA VAL A 103 13.88 -5.10 9.50
C VAL A 103 14.82 -5.01 8.30
N ARG A 104 14.95 -6.08 7.50
CA ARG A 104 15.79 -6.04 6.29
C ARG A 104 15.18 -5.19 5.19
N TRP A 105 13.86 -5.22 5.01
CA TRP A 105 13.18 -4.39 4.01
C TRP A 105 13.27 -2.90 4.33
N GLY A 106 13.08 -2.52 5.59
CA GLY A 106 13.25 -1.15 6.05
C GLY A 106 14.68 -0.63 5.81
N ASP A 107 15.70 -1.42 6.12
CA ASP A 107 17.10 -1.05 5.87
C ASP A 107 17.42 -0.92 4.38
N LEU A 108 16.93 -1.85 3.54
CA LEU A 108 17.09 -1.78 2.09
C LEU A 108 16.42 -0.53 1.52
N PHE A 109 15.22 -0.21 1.99
CA PHE A 109 14.50 1.01 1.62
C PHE A 109 15.29 2.27 2.00
N VAL A 110 15.80 2.36 3.24
CA VAL A 110 16.62 3.49 3.68
C VAL A 110 17.87 3.63 2.82
N ARG A 111 18.59 2.53 2.54
CA ARG A 111 19.79 2.56 1.68
C ARG A 111 19.47 3.07 0.28
N HIS A 112 18.37 2.59 -0.31
CA HIS A 112 17.90 3.04 -1.61
C HIS A 112 17.60 4.53 -1.62
N GLU A 113 16.80 5.02 -0.66
CA GLU A 113 16.41 6.44 -0.59
C GLU A 113 17.59 7.37 -0.28
N VAL A 114 18.55 6.92 0.54
CA VAL A 114 19.79 7.68 0.80
C VAL A 114 20.64 7.76 -0.47
N SER A 115 20.84 6.65 -1.16
CA SER A 115 21.59 6.63 -2.43
C SER A 115 20.92 7.51 -3.50
N PHE A 116 19.59 7.49 -3.56
CA PHE A 116 18.83 8.34 -4.46
C PHE A 116 18.94 9.83 -4.09
N ALA A 117 18.92 10.18 -2.79
CA ALA A 117 19.15 11.54 -2.33
C ALA A 117 20.56 12.06 -2.69
N GLU A 118 21.59 11.21 -2.56
CA GLU A 118 22.96 11.52 -3.00
C GLU A 118 23.03 11.77 -4.51
N GLU A 119 22.29 10.99 -5.30
CA GLU A 119 22.20 11.20 -6.75
C GLU A 119 21.49 12.50 -7.13
N ILE A 120 20.37 12.82 -6.46
CA ILE A 120 19.67 14.11 -6.62
C ILE A 120 20.63 15.27 -6.34
N ALA A 121 21.36 15.19 -5.22
CA ALA A 121 22.31 16.23 -4.82
C ALA A 121 23.48 16.35 -5.83
N ARG A 122 24.04 15.22 -6.27
CA ARG A 122 25.12 15.17 -7.26
C ARG A 122 24.71 15.79 -8.59
N ARG A 123 23.49 15.48 -9.06
CA ARG A 123 22.94 15.99 -10.34
C ARG A 123 22.35 17.41 -10.22
N LYS A 124 22.25 17.96 -9.00
CA LYS A 124 21.62 19.25 -8.70
C LYS A 124 20.20 19.35 -9.27
N VAL A 125 19.42 18.29 -9.13
CA VAL A 125 18.05 18.22 -9.65
C VAL A 125 17.21 19.36 -9.06
N PRO A 126 16.62 20.24 -9.89
CA PRO A 126 15.76 21.31 -9.42
C PRO A 126 14.54 20.77 -8.68
N ARG A 127 13.98 21.55 -7.75
CA ARG A 127 12.78 21.15 -7.00
C ARG A 127 11.61 20.75 -7.91
N ALA A 128 11.44 21.42 -9.04
CA ALA A 128 10.39 21.12 -10.02
C ALA A 128 10.57 19.75 -10.71
N GLU A 129 11.79 19.21 -10.74
CA GLU A 129 12.12 17.95 -11.40
C GLU A 129 12.19 16.76 -10.40
N LEU A 130 12.00 17.02 -9.11
CA LEU A 130 12.05 15.97 -8.09
C LEU A 130 10.94 14.94 -8.26
N LEU A 131 9.71 15.37 -8.57
CA LEU A 131 8.61 14.44 -8.80
C LEU A 131 8.88 13.52 -10.00
N PRO A 132 9.22 14.03 -11.20
CA PRO A 132 9.65 13.19 -12.32
C PRO A 132 10.79 12.22 -11.97
N ALA A 133 11.79 12.66 -11.21
CA ALA A 133 12.90 11.80 -10.80
C ALA A 133 12.45 10.67 -9.85
N VAL A 134 11.57 10.98 -8.89
CA VAL A 134 10.99 10.01 -7.95
C VAL A 134 10.10 9.01 -8.70
N VAL A 135 9.25 9.49 -9.62
CA VAL A 135 8.40 8.64 -10.47
C VAL A 135 9.24 7.71 -11.34
N HIS A 136 10.34 8.19 -11.91
CA HIS A 136 11.26 7.34 -12.66
C HIS A 136 11.93 6.27 -11.77
N SER A 137 12.33 6.62 -10.55
CA SER A 137 12.83 5.66 -9.57
C SER A 137 11.77 4.61 -9.22
N ASP A 138 10.53 5.02 -8.98
CA ASP A 138 9.39 4.15 -8.68
C ASP A 138 9.01 3.25 -9.87
N PHE A 139 9.07 3.77 -11.10
CA PHE A 139 8.89 2.98 -12.31
C PHE A 139 9.84 1.77 -12.35
N ASN A 140 11.11 1.96 -12.00
CA ASN A 140 12.07 0.85 -11.99
C ASN A 140 11.73 -0.22 -10.95
N ASP A 141 11.16 0.16 -9.81
CA ASP A 141 10.69 -0.76 -8.76
C ASP A 141 9.51 -1.61 -9.26
N ILE A 142 8.54 -0.97 -9.93
CA ILE A 142 7.30 -1.64 -10.37
C ILE A 142 7.32 -2.18 -11.80
N ALA A 143 8.40 -1.94 -12.55
CA ALA A 143 8.54 -2.40 -13.94
C ALA A 143 8.30 -3.92 -14.12
N PRO A 144 8.72 -4.81 -13.19
CA PRO A 144 8.38 -6.23 -13.28
C PRO A 144 6.86 -6.48 -13.21
N ALA A 145 6.15 -5.80 -12.31
CA ALA A 145 4.70 -5.93 -12.16
C ALA A 145 3.95 -5.37 -13.39
N ILE A 146 4.37 -4.22 -13.91
CA ILE A 146 3.79 -3.65 -15.15
C ILE A 146 3.96 -4.65 -16.29
N ARG A 147 5.15 -5.21 -16.48
CA ARG A 147 5.44 -6.18 -17.55
C ARG A 147 4.61 -7.44 -17.45
N GLU A 148 4.44 -7.96 -16.24
CA GLU A 148 3.57 -9.11 -15.97
C GLU A 148 2.13 -8.83 -16.40
N ARG A 149 1.56 -7.68 -15.99
CA ARG A 149 0.17 -7.32 -16.33
C ARG A 149 -0.02 -6.97 -17.81
N VAL A 150 0.93 -6.28 -18.44
CA VAL A 150 0.93 -6.02 -19.90
C VAL A 150 0.88 -7.33 -20.68
N THR A 151 1.71 -8.31 -20.28
CA THR A 151 1.74 -9.63 -20.89
C THR A 151 0.42 -10.38 -20.67
N ALA A 152 -0.12 -10.36 -19.45
CA ALA A 152 -1.39 -10.99 -19.12
C ALA A 152 -2.59 -10.38 -19.87
N ALA A 153 -2.54 -9.07 -20.18
CA ALA A 153 -3.54 -8.38 -20.98
C ALA A 153 -3.39 -8.59 -22.50
N GLY A 154 -2.38 -9.35 -22.95
CA GLY A 154 -2.10 -9.60 -24.35
C GLY A 154 -1.62 -8.37 -25.12
N ILE A 155 -1.01 -7.40 -24.43
CA ILE A 155 -0.45 -6.19 -25.03
C ILE A 155 1.02 -6.46 -25.38
N SER A 156 1.42 -6.17 -26.61
CA SER A 156 2.80 -6.41 -27.06
C SER A 156 3.76 -5.29 -26.63
N ALA A 157 5.05 -5.60 -26.50
CA ALA A 157 6.07 -4.59 -26.17
C ALA A 157 6.17 -3.47 -27.22
N THR A 158 5.96 -3.81 -28.50
CA THR A 158 5.90 -2.86 -29.61
C THR A 158 4.74 -1.89 -29.42
N GLU A 159 3.55 -2.42 -29.12
CA GLU A 159 2.34 -1.62 -28.90
C GLU A 159 2.49 -0.67 -27.70
N VAL A 160 3.12 -1.12 -26.61
CA VAL A 160 3.43 -0.24 -25.46
C VAL A 160 4.34 0.90 -25.88
N THR A 161 5.38 0.61 -26.65
CA THR A 161 6.36 1.61 -27.09
C THR A 161 5.73 2.62 -28.04
N GLU A 162 4.90 2.18 -28.98
CA GLU A 162 4.19 3.03 -29.94
C GLU A 162 3.11 3.89 -29.30
N THR A 163 2.39 3.36 -28.31
CA THR A 163 1.25 4.05 -27.67
C THR A 163 1.69 4.98 -26.55
N LEU A 164 2.58 4.53 -25.68
CA LEU A 164 2.99 5.29 -24.49
C LEU A 164 4.34 5.98 -24.68
N GLY A 165 5.30 5.32 -25.32
CA GLY A 165 6.69 5.74 -25.28
C GLY A 165 7.25 5.86 -23.86
N GLY A 166 8.41 6.50 -23.70
CA GLY A 166 9.02 6.68 -22.37
C GLY A 166 8.22 7.60 -21.45
N VAL A 167 7.68 8.70 -21.99
CA VAL A 167 6.90 9.68 -21.20
C VAL A 167 5.55 9.09 -20.77
N GLY A 168 4.85 8.37 -21.65
CA GLY A 168 3.57 7.76 -21.32
C GLY A 168 3.70 6.64 -20.29
N LEU A 169 4.85 5.96 -20.20
CA LEU A 169 5.12 5.01 -19.11
C LEU A 169 5.20 5.69 -17.76
N LEU A 170 5.86 6.85 -17.66
CA LEU A 170 5.90 7.63 -16.42
C LEU A 170 4.51 8.16 -16.06
N GLN A 171 3.76 8.64 -17.04
CA GLN A 171 2.36 9.06 -16.84
C GLN A 171 1.44 7.90 -16.43
N LEU A 172 1.75 6.67 -16.86
CA LEU A 172 1.03 5.48 -16.41
C LEU A 172 1.31 5.23 -14.92
N VAL A 173 2.55 5.34 -14.45
CA VAL A 173 2.88 5.23 -13.02
C VAL A 173 2.18 6.32 -12.21
N GLU A 174 2.19 7.57 -12.68
CA GLU A 174 1.51 8.68 -12.01
C GLU A 174 -0.02 8.53 -11.96
N SER A 175 -0.60 7.70 -12.84
CA SER A 175 -2.02 7.41 -12.86
C SER A 175 -2.44 6.33 -11.85
N LEU A 176 -1.47 5.58 -11.30
CA LEU A 176 -1.73 4.58 -10.26
C LEU A 176 -2.00 5.29 -8.93
N PRO A 177 -3.20 5.16 -8.34
CA PRO A 177 -3.58 5.91 -7.15
C PRO A 177 -2.61 5.78 -5.97
N THR A 178 -2.29 4.55 -5.56
CA THR A 178 -1.38 4.34 -4.42
C THR A 178 0.03 4.85 -4.72
N ARG A 179 0.55 4.64 -5.93
CA ARG A 179 1.91 5.11 -6.29
C ARG A 179 1.99 6.63 -6.39
N ARG A 180 0.93 7.29 -6.82
CA ARG A 180 0.85 8.76 -6.77
C ARG A 180 1.05 9.27 -5.35
N VAL A 181 0.34 8.68 -4.38
CA VAL A 181 0.47 9.05 -2.97
C VAL A 181 1.87 8.68 -2.42
N THR A 182 2.39 7.49 -2.73
CA THR A 182 3.77 7.10 -2.37
C THR A 182 4.80 8.12 -2.86
N ASN A 183 4.71 8.51 -4.14
CA ASN A 183 5.66 9.43 -4.76
C ASN A 183 5.55 10.84 -4.16
N ALA A 184 4.34 11.32 -3.84
CA ALA A 184 4.13 12.57 -3.10
C ALA A 184 4.82 12.55 -1.71
N LEU A 185 4.66 11.46 -0.95
CA LEU A 185 5.31 11.30 0.36
C LEU A 185 6.84 11.28 0.23
N ARG A 186 7.37 10.57 -0.76
CA ARG A 186 8.82 10.53 -1.06
C ARG A 186 9.34 11.91 -1.43
N VAL A 187 8.67 12.62 -2.34
CA VAL A 187 9.04 13.99 -2.76
C VAL A 187 9.04 14.93 -1.57
N SER A 188 8.00 14.92 -0.73
CA SER A 188 7.92 15.76 0.46
C SER A 188 9.15 15.61 1.37
N LYS A 189 9.62 14.38 1.54
CA LYS A 189 10.79 14.04 2.34
C LYS A 189 12.11 14.46 1.71
N HIS A 190 12.24 14.31 0.39
CA HIS A 190 13.41 14.77 -0.37
C HIS A 190 13.51 16.31 -0.46
N ILE A 191 12.38 17.02 -0.44
CA ILE A 191 12.36 18.50 -0.44
C ILE A 191 12.76 19.09 0.91
N HIS A 192 12.38 18.44 2.02
CA HIS A 192 12.59 18.96 3.37
C HIS A 192 13.45 18.04 4.24
N PRO A 193 14.67 17.63 3.84
CA PRO A 193 15.56 16.86 4.69
C PRO A 193 16.07 17.77 5.81
N ARG A 194 15.28 17.93 6.87
CA ARG A 194 15.75 18.57 8.10
C ARG A 194 16.81 17.66 8.72
N PRO A 195 17.77 18.18 9.50
CA PRO A 195 18.79 17.36 10.17
C PRO A 195 18.21 16.18 10.99
N HIS A 196 16.97 16.30 11.44
CA HIS A 196 16.22 15.30 12.21
C HIS A 196 15.26 14.42 11.38
N GLN A 197 15.01 14.71 10.10
CA GLN A 197 14.13 13.96 9.20
C GLN A 197 14.92 13.11 8.20
N LYS A 198 15.94 12.40 8.69
CA LYS A 198 16.61 11.36 7.91
C LYS A 198 15.64 10.20 7.64
N TRP A 199 15.88 9.48 6.56
CA TRP A 199 15.25 8.19 6.33
C TRP A 199 15.57 7.21 7.47
N LYS A 200 14.54 6.57 8.00
CA LYS A 200 14.52 5.57 9.06
C LYS A 200 13.79 4.35 8.55
N ALA A 201 14.10 3.18 9.10
CA ALA A 201 13.45 1.93 8.70
C ALA A 201 11.91 1.98 8.83
N ASN A 202 11.37 2.65 9.85
CA ASN A 202 9.92 2.79 10.04
C ASN A 202 9.24 3.62 8.95
N ASP A 203 9.97 4.52 8.29
CA ASP A 203 9.40 5.30 7.18
C ASP A 203 8.99 4.43 6.01
N PHE A 204 9.58 3.22 5.89
CA PHE A 204 9.12 2.23 4.91
C PHE A 204 7.64 1.90 5.12
N ILE A 205 7.23 1.67 6.38
CA ILE A 205 5.83 1.33 6.69
C ILE A 205 4.93 2.51 6.35
N ASP A 206 5.32 3.73 6.75
CA ASP A 206 4.53 4.93 6.47
C ASP A 206 4.38 5.18 4.97
N VAL A 207 5.49 5.15 4.22
CA VAL A 207 5.50 5.47 2.78
C VAL A 207 4.87 4.37 1.92
N VAL A 208 4.83 3.12 2.41
CA VAL A 208 4.27 1.98 1.67
C VAL A 208 2.83 1.68 2.06
N GLN A 209 2.45 1.81 3.34
CA GLN A 209 1.12 1.44 3.83
C GLN A 209 0.13 2.62 3.87
N LEU A 210 0.57 3.82 4.26
CA LEU A 210 -0.32 4.99 4.30
C LEU A 210 -1.00 5.29 2.94
N PRO A 211 -0.34 5.12 1.77
CA PRO A 211 -0.96 5.31 0.47
C PRO A 211 -2.27 4.53 0.27
N VAL A 212 -2.33 3.30 0.75
CA VAL A 212 -3.53 2.47 0.62
C VAL A 212 -4.69 3.09 1.40
N HIS A 213 -4.43 3.54 2.61
CA HIS A 213 -5.43 4.19 3.46
C HIS A 213 -5.88 5.52 2.84
N ALA A 214 -4.94 6.32 2.34
CA ALA A 214 -5.23 7.62 1.76
C ALA A 214 -6.08 7.55 0.49
N VAL A 215 -6.01 6.46 -0.26
CA VAL A 215 -6.77 6.28 -1.51
C VAL A 215 -8.14 5.65 -1.26
N TYR A 216 -8.25 4.72 -0.31
CA TYR A 216 -9.41 3.83 -0.21
C TYR A 216 -10.27 4.01 1.05
N CYS A 217 -9.83 4.80 2.04
CA CYS A 217 -10.64 5.12 3.21
C CYS A 217 -11.27 6.50 3.05
N ASP A 218 -12.46 6.71 3.61
CA ASP A 218 -13.10 8.03 3.66
C ASP A 218 -12.37 8.97 4.63
N VAL A 219 -11.77 8.41 5.69
CA VAL A 219 -11.06 9.18 6.72
C VAL A 219 -9.77 8.47 7.10
N VAL A 220 -8.68 9.23 7.19
CA VAL A 220 -7.38 8.73 7.67
C VAL A 220 -6.86 9.63 8.77
N PHE A 221 -6.64 9.04 9.93
CA PHE A 221 -5.94 9.67 11.05
C PHE A 221 -4.46 9.27 11.03
N ALA A 222 -3.58 10.25 10.80
CA ALA A 222 -2.15 10.01 10.64
C ALA A 222 -1.31 11.13 11.25
N GLU A 223 0.01 10.92 11.31
CA GLU A 223 0.92 11.94 11.83
C GLU A 223 0.83 13.25 11.03
N GLN A 224 0.91 14.38 11.75
CA GLN A 224 0.79 15.72 11.17
C GLN A 224 1.72 15.96 9.97
N GLN A 225 2.93 15.37 9.98
CA GLN A 225 3.88 15.53 8.89
C GLN A 225 3.37 14.93 7.57
N TRP A 226 2.69 13.79 7.62
CA TRP A 226 2.17 13.11 6.45
C TRP A 226 0.88 13.76 5.95
N VAL A 227 -0.03 14.14 6.86
CA VAL A 227 -1.24 14.89 6.48
C VAL A 227 -0.85 16.20 5.80
N ARG A 228 0.13 16.94 6.34
CA ARG A 228 0.62 18.17 5.71
C ARG A 228 1.31 17.90 4.37
N ALA A 229 1.99 16.77 4.20
CA ALA A 229 2.60 16.41 2.92
C ALA A 229 1.52 16.23 1.84
N LEU A 230 0.46 15.49 2.17
CA LEU A 230 -0.61 15.11 1.23
C LEU A 230 -1.61 16.24 0.93
N THR A 231 -1.79 17.18 1.85
CA THR A 231 -2.71 18.31 1.70
C THR A 231 -2.06 19.58 1.12
N ARG A 232 -0.73 19.69 1.15
CA ARG A 232 0.00 20.89 0.66
C ARG A 232 0.36 20.88 -0.82
N GLU A 233 0.24 19.74 -1.51
CA GLU A 233 0.57 19.69 -2.93
C GLU A 233 -0.40 20.59 -3.73
N LYS A 234 0.18 21.58 -4.43
CA LYS A 234 -0.58 22.49 -5.31
C LYS A 234 -1.17 21.76 -6.54
N ASP A 235 -0.65 20.58 -6.88
CA ASP A 235 -0.98 19.84 -8.12
C ASP A 235 -2.09 18.80 -7.92
N GLY A 236 -3.05 19.13 -7.06
CA GLY A 236 -4.21 18.31 -6.76
C GLY A 236 -4.11 17.72 -5.36
N ARG A 237 -4.59 18.49 -4.39
CA ARG A 237 -4.92 18.08 -3.03
C ARG A 237 -5.42 16.63 -3.04
N LEU A 238 -4.57 15.71 -2.58
CA LEU A 238 -4.84 14.27 -2.72
C LEU A 238 -6.05 13.86 -1.88
N ASP A 239 -6.33 14.62 -0.81
CA ASP A 239 -7.58 14.59 -0.05
C ASP A 239 -8.80 14.85 -0.95
N GLU A 240 -8.79 15.89 -1.77
CA GLU A 240 -9.91 16.21 -2.68
C GLU A 240 -10.02 15.19 -3.82
N ARG A 241 -8.88 14.68 -4.31
CA ARG A 241 -8.85 13.76 -5.45
C ARG A 241 -9.49 12.41 -5.13
N PHE A 242 -9.26 11.89 -3.94
CA PHE A 242 -9.77 10.58 -3.51
C PHE A 242 -10.97 10.69 -2.57
N ASP A 243 -11.46 11.92 -2.33
CA ASP A 243 -12.55 12.20 -1.38
C ASP A 243 -12.23 11.70 0.05
N THR A 244 -10.95 11.81 0.43
CA THR A 244 -10.43 11.30 1.70
C THR A 244 -10.17 12.44 2.67
N LYS A 245 -10.82 12.42 3.84
CA LYS A 245 -10.57 13.36 4.93
C LYS A 245 -9.31 12.96 5.71
N LEU A 246 -8.20 13.68 5.48
CA LEU A 246 -6.95 13.49 6.20
C LEU A 246 -6.91 14.36 7.48
N ILE A 247 -6.80 13.72 8.64
CA ILE A 247 -6.80 14.38 9.96
C ILE A 247 -5.59 13.96 10.80
N PHE A 248 -5.15 14.84 11.70
CA PHE A 248 -4.00 14.57 12.59
C PHE A 248 -4.22 15.03 14.03
N GLU A 249 -5.31 15.75 14.32
CA GLU A 249 -5.67 16.16 15.69
C GLU A 249 -6.75 15.21 16.25
N PRO A 250 -6.59 14.68 17.47
CA PRO A 250 -7.58 13.79 18.08
C PRO A 250 -9.00 14.39 18.15
N GLU A 251 -9.11 15.72 18.30
CA GLU A 251 -10.38 16.43 18.35
C GLU A 251 -11.15 16.30 17.03
N GLN A 252 -10.44 16.33 15.89
CA GLN A 252 -11.03 16.13 14.57
C GLN A 252 -11.58 14.71 14.39
N LEU A 253 -10.98 13.72 15.05
CA LEU A 253 -11.45 12.35 15.02
C LEU A 253 -12.79 12.23 15.76
N VAL A 254 -12.92 12.88 16.93
CA VAL A 254 -14.19 12.89 17.68
C VAL A 254 -15.31 13.50 16.84
N GLU A 255 -15.06 14.63 16.18
CA GLU A 255 -16.04 15.29 15.30
C GLU A 255 -16.50 14.37 14.16
N VAL A 256 -15.57 13.67 13.52
CA VAL A 256 -15.88 12.70 12.46
C VAL A 256 -16.74 11.55 12.99
N LEU A 257 -16.36 10.96 14.13
CA LEU A 257 -17.09 9.82 14.70
C LEU A 257 -18.51 10.20 15.12
N VAL A 258 -18.70 11.41 15.67
CA VAL A 258 -20.02 11.94 16.00
C VAL A 258 -20.85 12.14 14.74
N ALA A 259 -20.28 12.73 13.68
CA ALA A 259 -20.99 12.95 12.43
C ALA A 259 -21.37 11.63 11.72
N ALA A 260 -20.55 10.59 11.83
CA ALA A 260 -20.81 9.28 11.25
C ALA A 260 -21.85 8.44 12.02
N SER A 261 -22.17 8.82 13.26
CA SER A 261 -23.13 8.12 14.12
C SER A 261 -24.56 8.66 14.04
N LEU A 262 -24.79 9.69 13.22
CA LEU A 262 -26.07 10.36 12.99
C LEU A 262 -26.70 9.90 11.67
#